data_AF-A0A2N8Q3C0-F1
#
_entry.id   AF-A0A2N8Q3C0-F1
#
_cell.length_a   1.000
_cell.length_b   1.000
_cell.length_c   1.000
_cell.angle_alpha   90.00
_cell.angle_beta   90.00
_cell.angle_gamma   90.00
#
_symmetry.space_group_name_H-M   'P 1'
#
loop_
_entity.id
_entity.type
_entity.pdbx_description
1 polymer ?
#
loop_
_entity_poly.entity_id
_entity_poly.type
_entity_poly.pdbx_seq_one_letter_code
_entity_poly.pdbx_strand_id
1 'polypeptide(L)'
;MTQFPQLNLTEEKGPKATIKTNMGDITVQLFPEEAPKTVKNFIELAKKGYYDGVIFHRVIPDFMIQGGDPTGTGMGGESIYGEKFEDEFSRNLFNLRGALSMANAGPNSNGSQFFIVNNQNVPANMMTQLEEAGFPGEIVETYKQGGTPWLDFRHTVFGHVVEGMDVVDSIGAVKRGAQDKPVHDVVIESIEVTE
;
A
#
# COMPACT_ATOMS: atom_id res chain seq x y z
N MET A 1 0.57 5.49 -24.64
CA MET A 1 0.54 4.68 -23.41
C MET A 1 1.61 5.26 -22.51
N THR A 2 1.22 5.63 -21.30
CA THR A 2 2.17 6.06 -20.26
C THR A 2 3.01 4.86 -19.82
N GLN A 3 4.25 5.09 -19.41
CA GLN A 3 5.14 4.02 -18.89
C GLN A 3 4.87 3.69 -17.42
N PHE A 4 3.94 4.41 -16.77
CA PHE A 4 3.63 4.30 -15.35
C PHE A 4 2.37 3.44 -15.16
N PRO A 5 2.48 2.20 -14.67
CA PRO A 5 1.34 1.29 -14.51
C PRO A 5 0.18 1.88 -13.71
N GLN A 6 0.50 2.65 -12.67
CA GLN A 6 -0.49 3.30 -11.80
C GLN A 6 -1.37 4.34 -12.50
N LEU A 7 -0.94 4.86 -13.66
CA LEU A 7 -1.69 5.85 -14.43
C LEU A 7 -2.54 5.20 -15.54
N ASN A 8 -2.50 3.87 -15.70
CA ASN A 8 -3.20 3.13 -16.75
C ASN A 8 -3.69 1.76 -16.28
N LEU A 9 -4.30 1.70 -15.10
CA LEU A 9 -4.72 0.47 -14.41
C LEU A 9 -5.68 -0.41 -15.24
N THR A 10 -6.39 0.14 -16.23
CA THR A 10 -7.29 -0.62 -17.10
C THR A 10 -6.56 -1.50 -18.12
N GLU A 11 -5.31 -1.17 -18.46
CA GLU A 11 -4.49 -1.95 -19.40
C GLU A 11 -3.54 -2.92 -18.68
N GLU A 12 -3.43 -2.81 -17.36
CA GLU A 12 -2.60 -3.68 -16.53
C GLU A 12 -3.14 -5.10 -16.46
N LYS A 13 -2.24 -6.08 -16.62
CA LYS A 13 -2.56 -7.52 -16.70
C LYS A 13 -2.02 -8.33 -15.53
N GLY A 14 -1.44 -7.65 -14.54
CA GLY A 14 -0.99 -8.31 -13.33
C GLY A 14 -2.17 -8.89 -12.54
N PRO A 15 -1.89 -9.77 -11.56
CA PRO A 15 -2.93 -10.29 -10.68
C PRO A 15 -3.59 -9.17 -9.89
N LYS A 16 -4.86 -9.37 -9.53
CA LYS A 16 -5.60 -8.52 -8.62
C LYS A 16 -5.79 -9.22 -7.28
N ALA A 17 -5.85 -8.44 -6.20
CA ALA A 17 -6.22 -8.95 -4.89
C ALA A 17 -7.37 -8.14 -4.31
N THR A 18 -8.42 -8.82 -3.85
CA THR A 18 -9.54 -8.21 -3.15
C THR A 18 -9.39 -8.47 -1.67
N ILE A 19 -9.09 -7.42 -0.91
CA ILE A 19 -9.00 -7.40 0.54
C ILE A 19 -10.42 -7.20 1.06
N LYS A 20 -11.03 -8.26 1.57
CA LYS A 20 -12.36 -8.21 2.18
C LYS A 20 -12.22 -7.75 3.62
N THR A 21 -12.97 -6.72 4.01
CA THR A 21 -12.92 -6.19 5.37
C THR A 21 -14.32 -6.07 5.95
N ASN A 22 -14.39 -5.98 7.28
CA ASN A 22 -15.64 -5.67 7.98
C ASN A 22 -16.19 -4.25 7.69
N MET A 23 -15.51 -3.47 6.85
CA MET A 23 -15.94 -2.14 6.39
C MET A 23 -16.21 -2.08 4.88
N GLY A 24 -16.06 -3.20 4.16
CA GLY A 24 -16.20 -3.28 2.70
C GLY A 24 -14.97 -3.86 2.01
N ASP A 25 -15.06 -4.02 0.69
CA ASP A 25 -14.02 -4.65 -0.11
C ASP A 25 -13.09 -3.60 -0.74
N ILE A 26 -11.79 -3.91 -0.79
CA ILE A 26 -10.77 -3.09 -1.47
C ILE A 26 -10.07 -3.97 -2.50
N THR A 27 -10.19 -3.65 -3.78
CA THR A 27 -9.51 -4.38 -4.85
C THR A 27 -8.27 -3.62 -5.28
N VAL A 28 -7.13 -4.30 -5.31
CA VAL A 28 -5.85 -3.76 -5.77
C VAL A 28 -5.35 -4.48 -7.02
N GLN A 29 -4.79 -3.74 -7.97
CA GLN A 29 -3.97 -4.23 -9.06
C GLN A 29 -2.53 -4.41 -8.54
N LEU A 30 -1.91 -5.57 -8.76
CA LEU A 30 -0.53 -5.85 -8.36
C LEU A 30 0.44 -5.72 -9.54
N PHE A 31 1.70 -5.41 -9.25
CA PHE A 31 2.75 -5.09 -10.23
C PHE A 31 3.94 -6.07 -10.15
N PRO A 32 3.80 -7.32 -10.64
CA PRO A 32 4.83 -8.35 -10.51
C PRO A 32 6.08 -8.09 -11.36
N GLU A 33 6.01 -7.23 -12.39
CA GLU A 33 7.18 -6.88 -13.20
C GLU A 33 8.10 -5.91 -12.45
N GLU A 34 7.52 -4.97 -11.71
CA GLU A 34 8.22 -3.94 -10.95
C GLU A 34 8.65 -4.37 -9.54
N ALA A 35 7.88 -5.25 -8.89
CA ALA A 35 8.14 -5.73 -7.53
C ALA A 35 7.89 -7.25 -7.39
N PRO A 36 8.61 -8.10 -8.15
CA PRO A 36 8.32 -9.53 -8.25
C PRO A 36 8.36 -10.28 -6.92
N LYS A 37 9.33 -9.98 -6.05
CA LYS A 37 9.50 -10.65 -4.76
C LYS A 37 8.41 -10.24 -3.79
N THR A 38 8.09 -8.94 -3.76
CA THR A 38 7.06 -8.38 -2.90
C THR A 38 5.68 -8.88 -3.28
N VAL A 39 5.34 -8.86 -4.58
CA VAL A 39 4.06 -9.38 -5.08
C VAL A 39 3.92 -10.87 -4.80
N LYS A 40 4.98 -11.66 -5.04
CA LYS A 40 4.98 -13.09 -4.71
C LYS A 40 4.76 -13.33 -3.22
N ASN A 41 5.46 -12.58 -2.36
CA ASN A 41 5.27 -12.66 -0.91
C ASN A 41 3.81 -12.38 -0.50
N PHE A 42 3.24 -11.28 -1.00
CA PHE A 42 1.87 -10.89 -0.66
C PHE A 42 0.84 -11.93 -1.12
N ILE A 43 0.93 -12.40 -2.37
CA ILE A 43 0.01 -13.40 -2.94
C ILE A 43 0.09 -14.72 -2.18
N GLU A 44 1.30 -15.21 -1.88
CA GLU A 44 1.48 -16.48 -1.18
C GLU A 44 1.01 -16.42 0.27
N LEU A 45 1.19 -15.29 0.96
CA LEU A 45 0.62 -15.07 2.30
C LEU A 45 -0.92 -15.05 2.24
N ALA A 46 -1.49 -14.32 1.28
CA ALA A 46 -2.93 -14.27 1.05
C ALA A 46 -3.52 -15.66 0.77
N LYS A 47 -2.95 -16.43 -0.17
CA LYS A 47 -3.39 -17.80 -0.51
C LYS A 47 -3.30 -18.78 0.68
N LYS A 48 -2.45 -18.50 1.68
CA LYS A 48 -2.33 -19.30 2.92
C LYS A 48 -3.30 -18.85 4.03
N GLY A 49 -4.13 -17.84 3.81
CA GLY A 49 -5.00 -17.25 4.83
C GLY A 49 -4.23 -16.51 5.93
N TYR A 50 -2.98 -16.11 5.68
CA TYR A 50 -2.12 -15.47 6.68
C TYR A 50 -2.67 -14.13 7.16
N TYR A 51 -3.44 -13.44 6.31
CA TYR A 51 -4.07 -12.16 6.62
C TYR A 51 -5.48 -12.29 7.19
N ASP A 52 -6.03 -13.49 7.29
CA ASP A 52 -7.41 -13.71 7.75
C ASP A 52 -7.51 -13.39 9.25
N GLY A 53 -8.42 -12.49 9.61
CA GLY A 53 -8.55 -11.97 10.98
C GLY A 53 -7.51 -10.93 11.37
N VAL A 54 -6.59 -10.56 10.48
CA VAL A 54 -5.55 -9.55 10.76
C VAL A 54 -6.15 -8.15 10.70
N ILE A 55 -5.78 -7.29 11.66
CA ILE A 55 -6.32 -5.93 11.74
C ILE A 55 -5.46 -4.90 11.01
N PHE A 56 -6.09 -3.79 10.61
CA PHE A 56 -5.40 -2.53 10.38
C PHE A 56 -5.03 -1.91 11.74
N HIS A 57 -3.84 -2.25 12.25
CA HIS A 57 -3.41 -1.88 13.59
C HIS A 57 -3.01 -0.40 13.72
N ARG A 58 -2.86 0.32 12.61
CA ARG A 58 -2.51 1.74 12.59
C ARG A 58 -3.19 2.45 11.43
N VAL A 59 -3.92 3.52 11.72
CA VAL A 59 -4.65 4.30 10.73
C VAL A 59 -4.40 5.79 10.96
N ILE A 60 -3.86 6.48 9.96
CA ILE A 60 -3.56 7.91 10.05
C ILE A 60 -4.35 8.64 8.95
N PRO A 61 -5.31 9.51 9.33
CA PRO A 61 -6.06 10.32 8.37
C PRO A 61 -5.12 11.13 7.50
N ASP A 62 -5.45 11.22 6.21
CA ASP A 62 -4.67 11.96 5.22
C ASP A 62 -3.20 11.54 5.17
N PHE A 63 -2.95 10.24 5.34
CA PHE A 63 -1.63 9.64 5.23
C PHE A 63 -1.72 8.21 4.71
N MET A 64 -2.09 7.25 5.55
CA MET A 64 -2.19 5.83 5.19
C MET A 64 -2.96 4.98 6.20
N ILE A 65 -3.41 3.80 5.77
CA ILE A 65 -3.90 2.70 6.61
C ILE A 65 -2.90 1.55 6.57
N GLN A 66 -2.46 1.03 7.72
CA GLN A 66 -1.42 0.01 7.82
C GLN A 66 -1.94 -1.27 8.50
N GLY A 67 -1.65 -2.41 7.87
CA GLY A 67 -2.08 -3.74 8.28
C GLY A 67 -0.99 -4.80 8.03
N GLY A 68 -1.38 -6.08 8.02
CA GLY A 68 -0.49 -7.18 7.70
C GLY A 68 0.42 -7.67 8.84
N ASP A 69 0.10 -7.30 10.09
CA ASP A 69 0.74 -7.85 11.29
C ASP A 69 -0.24 -8.79 12.02
N PRO A 70 -0.02 -10.13 12.00
CA PRO A 70 -0.89 -11.09 12.69
C PRO A 70 -1.00 -10.89 14.21
N THR A 71 -0.03 -10.21 14.82
CA THR A 71 -0.07 -9.92 16.25
C THR A 71 -0.90 -8.67 16.57
N GLY A 72 -1.17 -7.82 15.58
CA GLY A 72 -1.88 -6.55 15.75
C GLY A 72 -1.15 -5.51 16.62
N THR A 73 0.17 -5.69 16.81
CA THR A 73 1.03 -4.83 17.64
C THR A 73 1.78 -3.77 16.84
N GLY A 74 1.92 -3.97 15.53
CA GLY A 74 2.78 -3.21 14.63
C GLY A 74 4.24 -3.68 14.61
N MET A 75 4.60 -4.67 15.43
CA MET A 75 5.98 -5.17 15.55
C MET A 75 6.19 -6.57 14.95
N GLY A 76 5.11 -7.28 14.64
CA GLY A 76 5.17 -8.64 14.12
C GLY A 76 5.25 -8.70 12.59
N GLY A 77 5.01 -9.90 12.06
CA GLY A 77 4.92 -10.14 10.63
C GLY A 77 6.19 -10.73 10.02
N GLU A 78 6.01 -11.85 9.32
CA GLU A 78 7.06 -12.64 8.66
C GLU A 78 6.77 -12.73 7.16
N SER A 79 7.83 -12.83 6.35
CA SER A 79 7.70 -13.08 4.92
C SER A 79 7.60 -14.58 4.65
N ILE A 80 7.22 -14.96 3.42
CA ILE A 80 7.27 -16.35 2.97
C ILE A 80 8.70 -16.92 2.88
N TYR A 81 9.72 -16.06 2.97
CA TYR A 81 11.13 -16.43 2.84
C TYR A 81 11.75 -16.82 4.19
N GLY A 82 11.01 -16.71 5.30
CA GLY A 82 11.48 -17.03 6.66
C GLY A 82 12.36 -15.94 7.30
N GLU A 83 12.76 -14.94 6.53
CA GLU A 83 13.51 -13.77 7.01
C GLU A 83 12.98 -12.47 6.38
N LYS A 84 13.53 -11.32 6.79
CA LYS A 84 13.22 -10.05 6.11
C LYS A 84 13.85 -10.04 4.72
N PHE A 85 13.23 -9.36 3.76
CA PHE A 85 13.72 -9.29 2.39
C PHE A 85 13.95 -7.84 1.90
N GLU A 86 14.70 -7.74 0.82
CA GLU A 86 15.16 -6.51 0.18
C GLU A 86 14.03 -5.61 -0.31
N ASP A 87 14.33 -4.32 -0.45
CA ASP A 87 13.45 -3.37 -1.12
C ASP A 87 13.56 -3.51 -2.65
N GLU A 88 12.41 -3.47 -3.33
CA GLU A 88 12.30 -3.38 -4.78
C GLU A 88 11.80 -1.98 -5.16
N PHE A 89 12.70 -1.07 -5.51
CA PHE A 89 12.33 0.29 -5.93
C PHE A 89 12.28 0.40 -7.44
N SER A 90 11.07 0.63 -7.97
CA SER A 90 10.85 0.89 -9.39
C SER A 90 10.90 2.39 -9.69
N ARG A 91 11.41 2.76 -10.88
CA ARG A 91 11.29 4.13 -11.40
C ARG A 91 9.92 4.42 -12.02
N ASN A 92 9.07 3.40 -12.09
CA ASN A 92 7.74 3.48 -12.69
C ASN A 92 6.61 3.44 -11.64
N LEU A 93 6.93 3.15 -10.37
CA LEU A 93 5.96 3.10 -9.27
C LEU A 93 6.28 4.13 -8.20
N PHE A 94 5.24 4.77 -7.68
CA PHE A 94 5.28 5.91 -6.79
C PHE A 94 4.18 5.78 -5.73
N ASN A 95 4.39 6.33 -4.54
CA ASN A 95 3.43 6.30 -3.43
C ASN A 95 2.30 7.32 -3.63
N LEU A 96 1.65 7.27 -4.80
CA LEU A 96 0.43 8.01 -5.13
C LEU A 96 -0.71 7.62 -4.19
N ARG A 97 -1.76 8.46 -4.11
CA ARG A 97 -3.00 8.07 -3.43
C ARG A 97 -3.54 6.75 -4.00
N GLY A 98 -3.85 5.79 -3.14
CA GLY A 98 -4.26 4.43 -3.53
C GLY A 98 -3.10 3.44 -3.70
N ALA A 99 -1.84 3.86 -3.59
CA ALA A 99 -0.71 2.94 -3.66
C ALA A 99 -0.71 1.96 -2.47
N LEU A 100 -0.50 0.68 -2.78
CA LEU A 100 -0.21 -0.39 -1.83
C LEU A 100 1.30 -0.57 -1.75
N SER A 101 1.86 -0.41 -0.56
CA SER A 101 3.30 -0.31 -0.33
C SER A 101 3.74 -1.05 0.93
N MET A 102 4.96 -1.57 0.95
CA MET A 102 5.49 -2.33 2.08
C MET A 102 5.84 -1.43 3.26
N ALA A 103 5.38 -1.81 4.45
CA ALA A 103 5.91 -1.23 5.68
C ALA A 103 7.25 -1.89 6.02
N ASN A 104 8.22 -1.08 6.44
CA ASN A 104 9.55 -1.54 6.83
C ASN A 104 10.07 -0.74 8.05
N ALA A 105 11.12 -1.25 8.68
CA ALA A 105 11.80 -0.62 9.82
C ALA A 105 13.17 -0.02 9.41
N GLY A 106 13.34 0.28 8.13
CA GLY A 106 14.61 0.65 7.49
C GLY A 106 14.87 -0.19 6.24
N PRO A 107 15.96 0.11 5.50
CA PRO A 107 16.26 -0.56 4.24
C PRO A 107 16.31 -2.08 4.36
N ASN A 108 15.71 -2.78 3.41
CA ASN A 108 15.72 -4.24 3.27
C ASN A 108 15.15 -4.99 4.49
N SER A 109 14.09 -4.44 5.09
CA SER A 109 13.43 -5.05 6.27
C SER A 109 11.98 -5.44 6.01
N ASN A 110 11.63 -5.76 4.77
CA ASN A 110 10.28 -6.13 4.36
C ASN A 110 9.85 -7.48 4.97
N GLY A 111 8.59 -7.56 5.40
CA GLY A 111 7.98 -8.75 6.01
C GLY A 111 6.59 -9.03 5.41
N SER A 112 5.55 -9.00 6.24
CA SER A 112 4.15 -9.10 5.79
C SER A 112 3.36 -7.80 5.91
N GLN A 113 3.90 -6.81 6.62
CA GLN A 113 3.18 -5.56 6.84
C GLN A 113 3.16 -4.69 5.60
N PHE A 114 2.01 -4.10 5.31
CA PHE A 114 1.81 -3.19 4.20
C PHE A 114 0.94 -2.01 4.63
N PHE A 115 0.93 -0.96 3.83
CA PHE A 115 0.02 0.17 3.98
C PHE A 115 -0.60 0.56 2.64
N ILE A 116 -1.79 1.17 2.71
CA ILE A 116 -2.47 1.80 1.58
C ILE A 116 -2.49 3.30 1.81
N VAL A 117 -2.00 4.06 0.83
CA VAL A 117 -1.94 5.53 0.89
C VAL A 117 -3.33 6.13 0.70
N ASN A 118 -3.78 6.94 1.65
CA ASN A 118 -5.04 7.68 1.55
C ASN A 118 -4.87 9.21 1.63
N ASN A 119 -3.64 9.71 1.68
CA ASN A 119 -3.36 11.14 1.62
C ASN A 119 -4.00 11.77 0.37
N GLN A 120 -4.72 12.86 0.60
CA GLN A 120 -5.33 13.72 -0.42
C GLN A 120 -4.58 15.06 -0.53
N ASN A 121 -3.87 15.47 0.53
CA ASN A 121 -3.20 16.75 0.60
C ASN A 121 -1.68 16.61 0.61
N VAL A 122 -1.07 16.72 -0.57
CA VAL A 122 0.40 16.87 -0.70
C VAL A 122 0.76 18.36 -0.50
N PRO A 123 1.73 18.71 0.36
CA PRO A 123 2.14 20.10 0.57
C PRO A 123 2.60 20.78 -0.73
N ALA A 124 2.16 22.01 -0.99
CA ALA A 124 2.47 22.72 -2.23
C ALA A 124 3.98 22.88 -2.50
N ASN A 125 4.77 23.08 -1.44
CA ASN A 125 6.23 23.18 -1.54
C ASN A 125 6.90 21.87 -1.99
N MET A 126 6.24 20.70 -1.80
CA MET A 126 6.75 19.43 -2.29
C MET A 126 6.66 19.34 -3.82
N MET A 127 5.66 19.96 -4.45
CA MET A 127 5.51 19.89 -5.91
C MET A 127 6.72 20.48 -6.63
N THR A 128 7.14 21.68 -6.23
CA THR A 128 8.35 22.32 -6.78
C THR A 128 9.60 21.49 -6.52
N GLN A 129 9.73 20.90 -5.32
CA GLN A 129 10.87 20.04 -4.99
C GLN A 129 10.92 18.77 -5.86
N LEU A 130 9.77 18.19 -6.19
CA LEU A 130 9.68 17.01 -7.06
C LEU A 130 10.10 17.34 -8.50
N GLU A 131 9.64 18.48 -9.03
CA GLU A 131 10.06 18.96 -10.35
C GLU A 131 11.57 19.22 -10.40
N GLU A 132 12.12 19.90 -9.39
CA GLU A 132 13.56 20.16 -9.28
C GLU A 132 14.39 18.87 -9.10
N ALA A 133 13.83 17.87 -8.42
CA ALA A 133 14.44 16.54 -8.26
C ALA A 133 14.35 15.68 -9.53
N GLY A 134 13.68 16.16 -10.59
CA GLY A 134 13.58 15.46 -11.87
C GLY A 134 12.53 14.35 -11.91
N PHE A 135 11.50 14.42 -11.06
CA PHE A 135 10.37 13.50 -11.15
C PHE A 135 9.61 13.69 -12.49
N PRO A 136 9.02 12.63 -13.06
CA PRO A 136 8.23 12.74 -14.28
C PRO A 136 7.04 13.68 -14.10
N GLY A 137 6.79 14.55 -15.08
CA GLY A 137 5.71 15.57 -14.99
C GLY A 137 4.31 14.97 -14.77
N GLU A 138 4.00 13.84 -15.40
CA GLU A 138 2.71 13.13 -15.20
C GLU A 138 2.54 12.64 -13.75
N ILE A 139 3.63 12.24 -13.10
CA ILE A 139 3.63 11.80 -11.69
C ILE A 139 3.47 12.99 -10.75
N VAL A 140 4.17 14.10 -11.02
CA VAL A 140 4.00 15.36 -10.26
C VAL A 140 2.56 15.85 -10.36
N GLU A 141 1.95 15.81 -11.56
CA GLU A 141 0.55 16.18 -11.75
C GLU A 141 -0.38 15.27 -10.94
N THR A 142 -0.11 13.98 -10.94
CA THR A 142 -0.93 13.00 -10.18
C THR A 142 -0.82 13.24 -8.68
N TYR A 143 0.34 13.65 -8.17
CA TYR A 143 0.51 14.00 -6.75
C TYR A 143 -0.39 15.15 -6.28
N LYS A 144 -0.89 16.00 -7.19
CA LYS A 144 -1.89 17.03 -6.84
C LYS A 144 -3.23 16.43 -6.39
N GLN A 145 -3.48 15.16 -6.70
CA GLN A 145 -4.65 14.40 -6.25
C GLN A 145 -4.40 13.62 -4.95
N GLY A 146 -3.21 13.75 -4.37
CA GLY A 146 -2.82 13.09 -3.13
C GLY A 146 -1.69 12.07 -3.30
N GLY A 147 -1.02 11.76 -2.19
CA GLY A 147 0.05 10.78 -2.15
C GLY A 147 1.08 11.08 -1.06
N THR A 148 2.13 10.27 -1.01
CA THR A 148 3.19 10.40 0.00
C THR A 148 4.57 10.38 -0.69
N PRO A 149 4.91 11.41 -1.50
CA PRO A 149 6.14 11.44 -2.29
C PRO A 149 7.43 11.29 -1.45
N TRP A 150 7.38 11.65 -0.17
CA TRP A 150 8.51 11.47 0.75
C TRP A 150 8.80 10.00 1.12
N LEU A 151 7.89 9.07 0.77
CA LEU A 151 8.06 7.62 0.93
C LEU A 151 8.59 6.94 -0.34
N ASP A 152 8.66 7.67 -1.46
CA ASP A 152 9.24 7.15 -2.70
C ASP A 152 10.70 6.76 -2.51
N PHE A 153 11.07 5.62 -3.09
CA PHE A 153 12.40 5.02 -2.94
C PHE A 153 12.81 4.72 -1.49
N ARG A 154 11.82 4.61 -0.57
CA ARG A 154 11.98 4.14 0.81
C ARG A 154 11.09 2.96 1.14
N HIS A 155 9.94 2.87 0.48
CA HIS A 155 8.97 1.78 0.61
C HIS A 155 8.66 1.22 -0.77
N THR A 156 8.67 -0.12 -0.87
CA THR A 156 8.35 -0.81 -2.12
C THR A 156 6.86 -0.70 -2.40
N VAL A 157 6.52 0.07 -3.43
CA VAL A 157 5.18 0.06 -4.03
C VAL A 157 5.04 -1.20 -4.86
N PHE A 158 3.99 -1.97 -4.63
CA PHE A 158 3.77 -3.26 -5.31
C PHE A 158 2.32 -3.47 -5.78
N GLY A 159 1.43 -2.51 -5.51
CA GLY A 159 0.08 -2.50 -6.05
C GLY A 159 -0.59 -1.14 -5.96
N HIS A 160 -1.81 -1.06 -6.48
CA HIS A 160 -2.63 0.14 -6.49
C HIS A 160 -4.11 -0.18 -6.40
N VAL A 161 -4.87 0.57 -5.60
CA VAL A 161 -6.31 0.41 -5.47
C VAL A 161 -7.01 0.72 -6.79
N VAL A 162 -7.81 -0.22 -7.28
CA VAL A 162 -8.67 -0.07 -8.47
C VAL A 162 -10.14 0.07 -8.10
N GLU A 163 -10.57 -0.48 -6.96
CA GLU A 163 -11.93 -0.36 -6.43
C GLU A 163 -11.88 -0.30 -4.89
N GLY A 164 -12.84 0.41 -4.27
CA GLY A 164 -12.92 0.52 -2.81
C GLY A 164 -12.06 1.62 -2.18
N MET A 165 -11.70 2.66 -2.93
CA MET A 165 -10.95 3.80 -2.37
C MET A 165 -11.78 4.57 -1.30
N ASP A 166 -13.10 4.59 -1.43
CA ASP A 166 -14.03 5.10 -0.43
C ASP A 166 -14.03 4.25 0.85
N VAL A 167 -13.84 2.94 0.75
CA VAL A 167 -13.61 2.04 1.89
C VAL A 167 -12.29 2.38 2.56
N VAL A 168 -11.20 2.56 1.79
CA VAL A 168 -9.90 2.99 2.32
C VAL A 168 -10.01 4.33 3.07
N ASP A 169 -10.72 5.31 2.51
CA ASP A 169 -10.96 6.61 3.16
C ASP A 169 -11.78 6.43 4.45
N SER A 170 -12.82 5.59 4.42
CA SER A 170 -13.69 5.30 5.56
C SER A 170 -12.94 4.64 6.71
N ILE A 171 -12.07 3.66 6.40
CA ILE A 171 -11.14 3.07 7.37
C ILE A 171 -10.22 4.18 7.89
N GLY A 172 -9.65 4.99 7.01
CA GLY A 172 -8.80 6.15 7.33
C GLY A 172 -9.37 7.14 8.34
N ALA A 173 -10.71 7.27 8.37
CA ALA A 173 -11.44 8.23 9.19
C ALA A 173 -11.95 7.66 10.53
N VAL A 174 -11.73 6.38 10.81
CA VAL A 174 -12.23 5.76 12.06
C VAL A 174 -11.65 6.44 13.32
N LYS A 175 -12.39 6.32 14.42
CA LYS A 175 -11.92 6.79 15.72
C LYS A 175 -10.70 5.95 16.15
N ARG A 176 -9.65 6.65 16.59
CA ARG A 176 -8.36 6.04 16.99
C ARG A 176 -8.07 6.31 18.46
N GLY A 177 -7.36 5.37 19.08
CA GLY A 177 -6.80 5.46 20.42
C GLY A 177 -5.31 5.82 20.39
N ALA A 178 -4.55 5.26 21.34
CA ALA A 178 -3.11 5.43 21.38
C ALA A 178 -2.43 4.83 20.14
N GLN A 179 -1.33 5.44 19.70
CA GLN A 179 -0.51 4.98 18.55
C GLN A 179 -1.29 4.86 17.23
N ASP A 180 -2.35 5.66 17.06
CA ASP A 180 -3.21 5.64 15.88
C ASP A 180 -3.95 4.32 15.63
N LYS A 181 -4.05 3.45 16.65
CA LYS A 181 -4.81 2.19 16.56
C LYS A 181 -6.32 2.46 16.57
N PRO A 182 -7.12 1.87 15.66
CA PRO A 182 -8.58 1.98 15.71
C PRO A 182 -9.16 1.57 17.08
N VAL A 183 -10.18 2.29 17.56
CA VAL A 183 -10.89 1.96 18.81
C VAL A 183 -11.74 0.69 18.67
N HIS A 184 -12.28 0.50 17.47
CA HIS A 184 -12.93 -0.73 17.05
C HIS A 184 -12.12 -1.34 15.93
N ASP A 185 -11.85 -2.64 16.01
CA ASP A 185 -10.99 -3.32 15.05
C ASP A 185 -11.57 -3.25 13.63
N VAL A 186 -10.72 -2.83 12.71
CA VAL A 186 -10.95 -2.98 11.27
C VAL A 186 -10.19 -4.22 10.84
N VAL A 187 -10.92 -5.24 10.43
CA VAL A 187 -10.42 -6.60 10.26
C VAL A 187 -10.38 -6.93 8.77
N ILE A 188 -9.26 -7.51 8.32
CA ILE A 188 -9.16 -8.21 7.04
C ILE A 188 -9.81 -9.57 7.25
N GLU A 189 -10.97 -9.79 6.66
CA GLU A 189 -11.70 -11.05 6.76
C GLU A 189 -11.03 -12.13 5.90
N SER A 190 -10.62 -11.75 4.68
CA SER A 190 -9.81 -12.57 3.79
C SER A 190 -9.16 -11.72 2.70
N ILE A 191 -8.19 -12.29 1.97
CA ILE A 191 -7.66 -11.73 0.73
C ILE A 191 -7.81 -12.75 -0.40
N GLU A 192 -8.61 -12.41 -1.40
CA GLU A 192 -8.86 -13.24 -2.58
C GLU A 192 -8.00 -12.76 -3.75
N VAL A 193 -7.22 -13.66 -4.37
CA VAL A 193 -6.35 -13.33 -5.51
C VAL A 193 -6.99 -13.83 -6.81
N THR A 194 -7.09 -12.95 -7.81
CA THR A 194 -7.54 -13.27 -9.17
C THR A 194 -6.40 -13.00 -10.16
N GLU A 195 -6.18 -13.95 -11.07
CA GLU A 195 -5.12 -13.95 -12.10
C GLU A 195 -5.72 -13.76 -13.50
#